data_AF-A0A2M7CDU9-F1
#
_entry.id   AF-A0A2M7CDU9-F1
#
_cell.length_a   1.000
_cell.length_b   1.000
_cell.length_c   1.000
_cell.angle_alpha   90.00
_cell.angle_beta   90.00
_cell.angle_gamma   90.00
#
_symmetry.space_group_name_H-M   'P 1'
#
loop_
_entity.id
_entity.type
_entity.pdbx_description
1 polymer ?
#
loop_
_entity_poly.entity_id
_entity_poly.type
_entity_poly.pdbx_seq_one_letter_code
_entity_poly.pdbx_strand_id
1 'polypeptide(L)'
;MEERKRRKPTFYPDQFFTEMVIFLFIIGVVVTLSVLLPIGYEQEANPLITPSTINPEWYFLWLFQVMKLVPPTIGVLVPFVISAILILLPFINTREINTFRGHRWFIFGGASVLVLIFILSIWATL
;
A
#
# COMPACT_ATOMS: atom_id res chain seq x y z
N MET A 1 -5.88 -41.45 10.92
CA MET A 1 -5.56 -40.34 10.01
C MET A 1 -4.60 -39.43 10.77
N GLU A 2 -3.29 -39.68 10.64
CA GLU A 2 -2.27 -38.92 11.35
C GLU A 2 -2.21 -37.49 10.82
N GLU A 3 -2.39 -36.51 11.70
CA GLU A 3 -2.11 -35.12 11.38
C GLU A 3 -0.64 -34.99 10.99
N ARG A 4 -0.39 -34.79 9.69
CA ARG A 4 0.93 -34.43 9.16
C ARG A 4 1.32 -33.09 9.77
N LYS A 5 2.03 -33.14 10.90
CA LYS A 5 2.61 -31.98 11.59
C LYS A 5 3.50 -31.25 10.58
N ARG A 6 3.01 -30.15 9.99
CA ARG A 6 3.77 -29.36 9.01
C ARG A 6 5.07 -28.92 9.69
N ARG A 7 6.20 -29.46 9.24
CA ARG A 7 7.50 -28.97 9.70
C ARG A 7 7.62 -27.51 9.26
N LYS A 8 7.98 -26.62 10.19
CA LYS A 8 8.31 -25.24 9.85
C LYS A 8 9.56 -25.30 8.95
N PRO A 9 9.56 -24.70 7.75
CA PRO A 9 10.71 -24.75 6.87
C PRO A 9 11.92 -24.12 7.58
N THR A 10 13.09 -24.74 7.46
CA THR A 10 14.32 -24.17 7.98
C THR A 10 14.70 -22.97 7.10
N PHE A 11 15.27 -21.92 7.70
CA PHE A 11 15.69 -20.72 6.97
C PHE A 11 16.59 -21.06 5.77
N TYR A 12 17.57 -21.93 6.00
CA TYR A 12 18.38 -22.53 4.95
C TYR A 12 18.27 -24.05 5.03
N PRO A 13 18.07 -24.77 3.91
CA PRO A 13 18.06 -24.28 2.53
C PRO A 13 16.68 -23.82 2.02
N ASP A 14 15.59 -24.34 2.60
CA ASP A 14 14.25 -24.30 1.98
C ASP A 14 13.69 -22.88 1.78
N GLN A 15 13.67 -22.05 2.83
CA GLN A 15 13.12 -20.69 2.74
C GLN A 15 14.00 -19.82 1.83
N PHE A 16 15.32 -19.87 1.99
CA PHE A 16 16.26 -19.07 1.20
C PHE A 16 16.08 -19.26 -0.31
N PHE A 17 15.99 -20.51 -0.79
CA PHE A 17 15.80 -20.77 -2.22
C PHE A 17 14.40 -20.35 -2.69
N THR A 18 13.37 -20.54 -1.86
CA THR A 18 12.00 -20.09 -2.18
C THR A 18 11.94 -18.57 -2.34
N GLU A 19 12.51 -17.81 -1.41
CA GLU A 19 12.57 -16.35 -1.47
C GLU A 19 13.39 -15.86 -2.66
N MET A 20 14.49 -16.54 -2.99
CA MET A 20 15.31 -16.19 -4.16
C MET A 20 14.54 -16.33 -5.48
N VAL A 21 13.74 -17.40 -5.62
CA VAL A 21 12.89 -17.60 -6.80
C VAL A 21 11.79 -16.53 -6.87
N ILE A 22 11.14 -16.21 -5.76
CA ILE A 22 10.11 -15.16 -5.68
C ILE A 22 10.71 -13.79 -6.04
N PHE A 23 11.89 -13.47 -5.51
CA PHE A 23 12.60 -12.23 -5.79
C PHE A 23 12.93 -12.09 -7.28
N LEU A 24 13.50 -13.12 -7.90
CA LEU A 24 13.79 -13.13 -9.33
C LEU A 24 12.52 -13.01 -10.17
N PHE A 25 11.43 -13.64 -9.76
CA PHE A 25 10.14 -13.52 -10.43
C PHE A 25 9.61 -12.08 -10.39
N ILE A 26 9.62 -11.43 -9.23
CA ILE A 26 9.15 -10.03 -9.08
C ILE A 26 9.98 -9.09 -9.96
N ILE A 27 11.31 -9.22 -9.94
CA ILE A 27 12.18 -8.43 -10.83
C ILE A 27 11.86 -8.69 -12.29
N GLY A 28 11.67 -9.96 -12.67
CA GLY A 28 11.30 -10.34 -14.03
C GLY A 28 10.02 -9.64 -14.49
N VAL A 29 8.99 -9.59 -13.63
CA VAL A 29 7.73 -8.88 -13.91
C VAL A 29 7.99 -7.38 -14.07
N VAL A 30 8.73 -6.75 -13.17
CA VAL A 30 9.02 -5.30 -13.22
C VAL A 30 9.79 -4.92 -14.49
N VAL A 31 10.83 -5.67 -14.84
CA VAL A 31 11.62 -5.44 -16.06
C VAL A 31 10.74 -5.63 -17.30
N THR A 32 9.92 -6.68 -17.32
CA THR A 32 9.01 -6.93 -18.44
C THR A 32 8.01 -5.79 -18.61
N LEU A 33 7.39 -5.32 -17.53
CA LEU A 33 6.48 -4.16 -17.57
C LEU A 33 7.19 -2.89 -18.02
N SER A 34 8.42 -2.64 -17.55
CA SER A 34 9.22 -1.48 -17.94
C SER A 34 9.57 -1.47 -19.43
N VAL A 35 9.82 -2.63 -20.03
CA VAL A 35 10.11 -2.74 -21.47
C VAL A 35 8.84 -2.68 -22.32
N LEU A 36 7.75 -3.30 -21.87
CA LEU A 36 6.49 -3.33 -22.62
C LEU A 36 5.69 -2.02 -22.54
N LEU A 37 5.80 -1.29 -21.43
CA LEU A 37 5.09 -0.04 -21.17
C LEU A 37 6.08 1.07 -20.79
N PRO A 38 6.88 1.58 -21.75
CA PRO A 38 7.77 2.70 -21.48
C PRO A 38 6.93 3.96 -21.25
N ILE A 39 6.75 4.34 -19.99
CA ILE A 39 6.28 5.69 -19.64
C ILE A 39 7.37 6.67 -20.10
N GLY A 40 7.00 7.60 -20.99
CA GLY A 40 7.95 8.55 -21.55
C GLY A 40 8.56 9.47 -20.48
N TYR A 41 9.70 10.07 -20.78
CA TYR A 41 10.28 11.10 -19.92
C TYR A 41 9.36 12.32 -19.86
N GLU A 42 9.11 12.83 -18.67
CA GLU A 42 8.48 14.13 -18.50
C GLU A 42 9.37 15.25 -19.05
N GLN A 43 8.77 16.34 -19.49
CA GLN A 43 9.52 17.51 -19.96
C GLN A 43 10.29 18.14 -18.79
N GLU A 44 11.43 18.77 -19.09
CA GLU A 44 12.19 19.51 -18.07
C GLU A 44 11.32 20.55 -17.38
N ALA A 45 11.46 20.66 -16.05
CA ALA A 45 10.64 21.54 -15.24
C ALA A 45 10.86 23.01 -15.63
N ASN A 46 9.80 23.68 -16.09
CA ASN A 46 9.82 25.10 -16.39
C ASN A 46 9.05 25.89 -15.31
N PRO A 47 9.72 26.75 -14.51
CA PRO A 47 9.05 27.49 -13.43
C PRO A 47 8.08 28.57 -13.94
N LEU A 48 8.13 28.93 -15.22
CA LEU A 48 7.26 29.94 -15.83
C LEU A 48 5.99 29.35 -16.44
N ILE A 49 5.91 28.03 -16.57
CA ILE A 49 4.78 27.34 -17.20
C ILE A 49 4.24 26.31 -16.23
N THR A 50 3.05 26.57 -15.68
CA THR A 50 2.33 25.59 -14.87
C THR A 50 1.59 24.61 -15.80
N PRO A 51 1.85 23.29 -15.71
CA PRO A 51 1.09 22.30 -16.46
C PRO A 51 -0.40 22.35 -16.10
N SER A 52 -1.28 22.08 -17.07
CA SER A 52 -2.74 22.13 -16.87
C SER A 52 -3.29 21.02 -15.96
N THR A 53 -2.53 19.95 -15.73
CA THR A 53 -2.93 18.82 -14.88
C THR A 53 -1.77 18.47 -13.95
N ILE A 54 -1.85 18.91 -12.69
CA ILE A 54 -0.89 18.56 -11.62
C ILE A 54 -1.57 17.51 -10.75
N ASN A 55 -1.50 16.25 -11.19
CA ASN A 55 -1.91 15.11 -10.39
C ASN A 55 -0.66 14.36 -9.91
N PRO A 56 -0.63 13.89 -8.66
CA PRO A 56 0.45 13.07 -8.17
C PRO A 56 0.36 11.65 -8.74
N GLU A 57 1.41 10.87 -8.50
CA GLU A 57 1.47 9.46 -8.84
C GLU A 57 0.33 8.63 -8.24
N TRP A 58 0.01 7.51 -8.89
CA TRP A 58 -1.18 6.70 -8.61
C TRP A 58 -1.31 6.23 -7.16
N TYR A 59 -0.19 5.96 -6.48
CA TYR A 59 -0.15 5.53 -5.08
C TYR A 59 -0.44 6.67 -4.08
N PHE A 60 -0.38 7.93 -4.51
CA PHE A 60 -0.71 9.11 -3.70
C PHE A 60 -2.10 9.70 -3.99
N LEU A 61 -2.80 9.21 -5.02
CA LEU A 61 -4.09 9.78 -5.44
C LEU A 61 -5.14 9.81 -4.33
N TRP A 62 -5.29 8.72 -3.57
CA TRP A 62 -6.23 8.68 -2.45
C TRP A 62 -5.88 9.72 -1.36
N LEU A 63 -4.59 9.89 -1.06
CA LEU A 63 -4.12 10.82 -0.04
C LEU A 63 -4.37 12.26 -0.50
N PHE A 64 -4.03 12.56 -1.76
CA PHE A 64 -4.31 13.84 -2.39
C PHE A 64 -5.80 14.20 -2.38
N GLN A 65 -6.67 13.22 -2.62
CA GLN A 65 -8.11 13.44 -2.59
C GLN A 65 -8.61 13.74 -1.17
N VAL A 66 -8.11 13.05 -0.16
CA VAL A 66 -8.42 13.38 1.24
C VAL A 66 -7.94 14.79 1.60
N MET A 67 -6.78 15.20 1.10
CA MET A 67 -6.27 16.56 1.31
C MET A 67 -7.14 17.64 0.64
N LYS A 68 -7.75 17.37 -0.52
CA LYS A 68 -8.73 18.28 -1.15
C LYS A 68 -10.04 18.42 -0.38
N LEU A 69 -10.45 17.37 0.35
CA LEU A 69 -11.69 17.36 1.13
C LEU A 69 -11.60 18.19 2.43
N VAL A 70 -10.38 18.46 2.90
CA VAL A 70 -10.11 19.15 4.16
C VAL A 70 -9.54 20.54 3.86
N PRO A 71 -9.80 21.57 4.69
CA PRO A 71 -9.16 22.87 4.53
C PRO A 71 -7.62 22.74 4.46
N PRO A 72 -6.94 23.51 3.60
CA PRO A 72 -5.51 23.32 3.31
C PRO A 72 -4.62 23.47 4.55
N THR A 73 -5.07 24.23 5.57
CA THR A 73 -4.37 24.40 6.84
C THR A 73 -4.27 23.12 7.67
N ILE A 74 -5.25 22.21 7.55
CA ILE A 74 -5.29 20.94 8.29
C ILE A 74 -4.90 19.77 7.37
N GLY A 75 -5.12 19.91 6.06
CA GLY A 75 -4.81 18.88 5.07
C GLY A 75 -3.37 18.39 5.12
N VAL A 76 -2.41 19.29 5.40
CA VAL A 76 -0.98 18.94 5.52
C VAL A 76 -0.73 17.95 6.67
N LEU A 77 -1.55 17.96 7.73
CA LEU A 77 -1.38 17.10 8.90
C LEU A 77 -1.89 15.66 8.66
N VAL A 78 -2.74 15.44 7.65
CA VAL A 78 -3.36 14.13 7.37
C VAL A 78 -2.34 12.98 7.26
N PRO A 79 -1.30 13.06 6.40
CA PRO A 79 -0.32 11.97 6.29
C PRO A 79 0.45 11.71 7.59
N PHE A 80 0.71 12.75 8.39
CA PHE A 80 1.35 12.60 9.70
C PHE A 80 0.45 11.85 10.68
N VAL A 81 -0.84 12.17 10.71
CA VAL A 81 -1.81 11.48 11.57
C VAL A 81 -1.94 10.02 11.16
N ILE A 82 -2.05 9.72 9.87
CA ILE A 82 -2.14 8.34 9.37
C ILE A 82 -0.87 7.55 9.74
N SER A 83 0.31 8.13 9.54
CA SER A 83 1.58 7.49 9.88
C SER A 83 1.71 7.25 11.39
N ALA A 84 1.32 8.23 12.20
CA ALA A 84 1.32 8.11 13.66
C ALA A 84 0.38 6.99 14.14
N ILE A 85 -0.82 6.88 13.56
CA ILE A 85 -1.77 5.80 13.88
C ILE A 85 -1.18 4.43 13.54
N LEU A 86 -0.52 4.28 12.38
CA LEU A 86 0.13 3.02 11.99
C LEU A 86 1.28 2.63 12.93
N ILE A 87 2.08 3.59 13.37
CA ILE A 87 3.17 3.36 14.35
C ILE A 87 2.60 3.00 15.72
N LEU A 88 1.48 3.62 16.11
CA LEU A 88 0.82 3.37 17.40
C LEU A 88 -0.03 2.08 17.40
N LEU A 89 -0.30 1.49 16.23
CA LEU A 89 -1.13 0.30 16.07
C LEU A 89 -0.72 -0.89 16.98
N PRO A 90 0.57 -1.29 17.12
CA PRO A 90 0.95 -2.35 18.03
C PRO A 90 0.70 -2.02 19.51
N PHE A 91 0.65 -0.73 19.89
CA PHE A 91 0.41 -0.31 21.27
C PHE A 91 -1.09 -0.21 21.61
N ILE A 92 -1.90 0.16 20.62
CA ILE A 92 -3.37 0.25 20.74
C ILE A 92 -4.00 -1.15 20.75
N ASN A 93 -3.42 -2.11 20.02
CA ASN A 93 -3.93 -3.48 19.96
C ASN A 93 -3.43 -4.33 21.15
N THR A 94 -3.86 -3.98 22.36
CA THR A 94 -3.43 -4.67 23.61
C THR A 94 -4.17 -5.99 23.87
N ARG A 95 -5.19 -6.34 23.07
CA ARG A 95 -5.97 -7.57 23.26
C ARG A 95 -5.41 -8.68 22.37
N GLU A 96 -5.01 -9.79 22.97
CA GLU A 96 -4.85 -11.05 22.23
C GLU A 96 -6.21 -11.42 21.64
N ILE A 97 -6.38 -11.19 20.34
CA ILE A 97 -7.58 -11.58 19.62
C ILE A 97 -7.47 -13.08 19.29
N ASN A 98 -7.53 -13.92 20.34
CA ASN A 98 -7.48 -15.39 20.19
C ASN A 98 -8.83 -15.97 19.72
N THR A 99 -9.83 -15.11 19.45
CA THR A 99 -11.14 -15.53 18.97
C THR A 99 -11.34 -15.14 17.51
N PHE A 100 -11.80 -16.10 16.70
CA PHE A 100 -12.14 -15.92 15.28
C PHE A 100 -13.08 -14.72 15.06
N ARG A 101 -13.97 -14.42 16.03
CA ARG A 101 -14.93 -13.32 15.96
C ARG A 101 -14.29 -11.93 16.07
N GLY A 102 -13.23 -11.77 16.88
CA GLY A 102 -12.49 -10.50 16.94
C GLY A 102 -11.62 -10.30 15.70
N HIS A 103 -11.09 -11.39 15.12
CA HIS A 103 -10.29 -11.32 13.91
C HIS A 103 -11.12 -10.86 12.70
N ARG A 104 -12.40 -11.26 12.65
CA ARG A 104 -13.36 -10.82 11.62
C ARG A 104 -13.53 -9.30 11.59
N TRP A 105 -13.69 -8.63 12.74
CA TRP A 105 -13.84 -7.17 12.77
C TRP A 105 -12.59 -6.45 12.27
N PHE A 106 -11.40 -6.94 12.61
CA PHE A 106 -10.15 -6.38 12.09
C PHE A 106 -10.00 -6.62 10.57
N ILE A 107 -10.36 -7.81 10.08
CA ILE A 107 -10.34 -8.12 8.64
C ILE A 107 -11.36 -7.28 7.88
N PHE A 108 -12.60 -7.17 8.36
CA PHE A 108 -13.63 -6.34 7.74
C PHE A 108 -13.26 -4.86 7.80
N GLY A 109 -12.68 -4.38 8.90
CA GLY A 109 -12.16 -3.03 9.03
C GLY A 109 -11.05 -2.74 8.01
N GLY A 110 -10.04 -3.61 7.95
CA GLY A 110 -8.94 -3.50 6.99
C GLY A 110 -9.43 -3.55 5.54
N ALA A 111 -10.32 -4.48 5.20
CA ALA A 111 -10.91 -4.57 3.88
C ALA A 111 -11.71 -3.32 3.52
N SER A 112 -12.48 -2.77 4.46
CA SER A 112 -13.22 -1.51 4.27
C SER A 112 -12.28 -0.34 3.98
N VAL A 113 -11.16 -0.23 4.70
CA VAL A 113 -10.14 0.80 4.44
C VAL A 113 -9.54 0.65 3.04
N LEU A 114 -9.23 -0.58 2.61
CA LEU A 114 -8.71 -0.83 1.25
C LEU A 114 -9.73 -0.45 0.16
N VAL A 115 -11.01 -0.79 0.37
CA VAL A 115 -12.09 -0.39 -0.54
C VAL A 115 -12.23 1.12 -0.59
N LEU A 116 -12.14 1.80 0.55
CA LEU A 116 -12.16 3.26 0.61
C LEU A 116 -10.98 3.89 -0.13
N ILE A 117 -9.77 3.37 0.02
CA ILE A 117 -8.58 3.84 -0.74
C ILE A 117 -8.81 3.66 -2.24
N PHE A 118 -9.37 2.53 -2.65
CA PHE A 118 -9.65 2.25 -4.05
C PHE A 118 -10.70 3.23 -4.63
N ILE A 119 -11.80 3.45 -3.92
CA ILE A 119 -12.86 4.40 -4.31
C ILE A 119 -12.29 5.82 -4.41
N LEU A 120 -11.51 6.26 -3.41
CA LEU A 120 -10.88 7.57 -3.42
C LEU A 120 -9.89 7.73 -4.57
N SER A 121 -9.15 6.67 -4.92
CA SER A 121 -8.21 6.71 -6.05
C SER A 121 -8.94 6.89 -7.37
N ILE A 122 -10.04 6.14 -7.60
CA ILE A 122 -10.87 6.30 -8.80
C ILE A 122 -11.48 7.71 -8.85
N TRP A 123 -11.99 8.20 -7.72
CA TRP A 123 -12.59 9.52 -7.66
C TRP A 123 -11.57 10.65 -7.86
N ALA A 124 -10.31 10.45 -7.50
CA ALA A 124 -9.23 11.40 -7.75
C ALA A 124 -8.81 11.47 -9.22
N THR A 125 -9.00 10.37 -9.96
CA THR A 125 -8.69 10.31 -11.41
C THR A 125 -9.80 10.82 -12.31
N LEU A 126 -11.03 10.91 -11.79
CA LEU A 126 -12.22 11.36 -12.52
C LEU A 126 -12.35 12.89 -12.48
#